data_AF-A0A6J6G7N1-F1
#
_entry.id   AF-A0A6J6G7N1-F1
#
_cell.length_a   1.000
_cell.length_b   1.000
_cell.length_c   1.000
_cell.angle_alpha   90.00
_cell.angle_beta   90.00
_cell.angle_gamma   90.00
#
_symmetry.space_group_name_H-M   'P 1'
#
loop_
_entity.id
_entity.type
_entity.pdbx_description
1 polymer ?
#
loop_
_entity_poly.entity_id
_entity_poly.type
_entity_poly.pdbx_seq_one_letter_code
_entity_poly.pdbx_strand_id
1 'polypeptide(L)'
;MNPHRWPDLDWEHLSTNHGLQKAIFDERIPPSAFDTFDEWRLATQVYQADIIRHHIETLRRLKYRPTGGFCMFAFNDAMPMVSWSVLDHERAPKLGFTALAEACRPVIVVADRPPARVRPGERVSMDVHVVSDRREDLIDAIVTARVEMLHDEKTWKWEGDIAADDCTRVGAIDFIAPFAEGEITIDLTLECGDVVATNRYTTHSAN
;
A
#
# COMPACT_ATOMS: atom_id res chain seq x y z
N MET A 1 17.68 4.70 -23.01
CA MET A 1 16.40 5.40 -23.19
C MET A 1 16.68 6.89 -23.37
N ASN A 2 15.92 7.63 -24.20
CA ASN A 2 16.05 9.09 -24.37
C ASN A 2 14.76 9.78 -23.84
N PRO A 3 14.75 10.27 -22.59
CA PRO A 3 13.57 10.88 -21.98
C PRO A 3 13.04 12.13 -22.71
N HIS A 4 13.88 12.82 -23.49
CA HIS A 4 13.46 14.01 -24.25
C HIS A 4 12.48 13.72 -25.39
N ARG A 5 12.28 12.44 -25.73
CA ARG A 5 11.28 12.02 -26.72
C ARG A 5 9.87 11.87 -26.13
N TRP A 6 9.67 12.16 -24.84
CA TRP A 6 8.37 12.01 -24.19
C TRP A 6 7.25 12.77 -24.93
N PRO A 7 6.05 12.17 -25.11
CA PRO A 7 5.66 10.82 -24.70
C PRO A 7 6.04 9.71 -25.69
N ASP A 8 6.62 10.02 -26.85
CA ASP A 8 6.94 9.06 -27.93
C ASP A 8 8.32 8.40 -27.76
N LEU A 9 8.50 7.74 -26.62
CA LEU A 9 9.64 6.86 -26.39
C LEU A 9 9.69 5.74 -27.46
N ASP A 10 10.88 5.15 -27.63
CA ASP A 10 11.04 3.98 -28.50
C ASP A 10 10.44 2.73 -27.83
N TRP A 11 9.11 2.66 -27.86
CA TRP A 11 8.32 1.63 -27.17
C TRP A 11 8.64 0.23 -27.68
N GLU A 12 8.84 0.07 -28.98
CA GLU A 12 9.19 -1.21 -29.61
C GLU A 12 10.56 -1.70 -29.13
N HIS A 13 11.56 -0.83 -29.09
CA HIS A 13 12.88 -1.16 -28.57
C HIS A 13 12.81 -1.56 -27.08
N LEU A 14 12.07 -0.80 -26.26
CA LEU A 14 11.91 -1.08 -24.83
C LEU A 14 11.19 -2.41 -24.58
N SER A 15 10.16 -2.73 -25.37
CA SER A 15 9.46 -4.01 -25.24
C SER A 15 10.34 -5.19 -25.65
N THR A 16 11.09 -5.04 -26.74
CA THR A 16 11.93 -6.12 -27.29
C THR A 16 13.18 -6.38 -26.44
N ASN A 17 13.83 -5.33 -25.94
CA ASN A 17 15.15 -5.43 -25.33
C ASN A 17 15.17 -5.22 -23.81
N HIS A 18 14.11 -4.64 -23.25
CA HIS A 18 14.05 -4.26 -21.83
C HIS A 18 12.81 -4.80 -21.10
N GLY A 19 12.03 -5.69 -21.73
CA GLY A 19 10.90 -6.36 -21.09
C GLY A 19 9.68 -5.47 -20.81
N LEU A 20 9.62 -4.27 -21.38
CA LEU A 20 8.46 -3.37 -21.24
C LEU A 20 7.19 -4.07 -21.73
N GLN A 21 6.18 -4.14 -20.86
CA GLN A 21 4.83 -4.58 -21.21
C GLN A 21 3.91 -3.38 -21.42
N LYS A 22 4.00 -2.75 -22.60
CA LYS A 22 3.32 -1.48 -22.91
C LYS A 22 1.80 -1.52 -22.69
N ALA A 23 1.15 -2.64 -23.02
CA ALA A 23 -0.30 -2.80 -22.83
C ALA A 23 -0.73 -2.66 -21.35
N ILE A 24 0.07 -3.14 -20.40
CA ILE A 24 -0.23 -2.98 -18.96
C ILE A 24 -0.15 -1.51 -18.55
N PHE A 25 0.86 -0.78 -19.06
CA PHE A 25 0.95 0.65 -18.81
C PHE A 25 -0.23 1.40 -19.41
N ASP A 26 -0.63 1.11 -20.64
CA ASP A 26 -1.78 1.78 -21.29
C ASP A 26 -3.10 1.55 -20.53
N GLU A 27 -3.29 0.38 -19.94
CA GLU A 27 -4.47 0.08 -19.14
C GLU A 27 -4.44 0.75 -17.76
N ARG A 28 -3.28 0.77 -17.10
CA ARG A 28 -3.18 1.11 -15.66
C ARG A 28 -2.65 2.51 -15.39
N ILE A 29 -1.58 2.90 -16.07
CA ILE A 29 -0.85 4.16 -15.89
C ILE A 29 -0.41 4.66 -17.27
N PRO A 30 -1.35 5.13 -18.12
CA PRO A 30 -1.06 5.45 -19.51
C PRO A 30 -0.07 6.62 -19.61
N PRO A 31 1.00 6.52 -20.41
CA PRO A 31 1.96 7.62 -20.64
C PRO A 31 1.30 8.94 -21.01
N SER A 32 0.22 8.91 -21.80
CA SER A 32 -0.50 10.09 -22.28
C SER A 32 -1.21 10.89 -21.19
N ALA A 33 -1.31 10.37 -19.96
CA ALA A 33 -1.90 11.07 -18.82
C ALA A 33 -0.90 11.97 -18.06
N PHE A 34 0.36 12.03 -18.50
CA PHE A 34 1.43 12.76 -17.81
C PHE A 34 2.19 13.67 -18.76
N ASP A 35 2.50 14.87 -18.30
CA ASP A 35 3.18 15.89 -19.11
C ASP A 35 4.66 15.55 -19.30
N THR A 36 5.26 14.84 -18.34
CA THR A 36 6.68 14.48 -18.36
C THR A 36 6.94 12.99 -18.10
N PHE A 37 8.08 12.51 -18.60
CA PHE A 37 8.57 11.17 -18.31
C PHE A 37 8.77 10.94 -16.80
N ASP A 38 9.24 11.96 -16.06
CA ASP A 38 9.51 11.82 -14.64
C ASP A 38 8.23 11.67 -13.80
N GLU A 39 7.17 12.39 -14.15
CA GLU A 39 5.85 12.21 -13.54
C GLU A 39 5.30 10.80 -13.81
N TRP A 40 5.38 10.33 -15.06
CA TRP A 40 4.96 8.97 -15.39
C TRP A 40 5.82 7.91 -14.68
N ARG A 41 7.14 8.09 -14.64
CA ARG A 41 8.07 7.21 -13.91
C ARG A 41 7.71 7.16 -12.41
N LEU A 42 7.41 8.30 -11.80
CA LEU A 42 6.98 8.34 -10.41
C LEU A 42 5.65 7.62 -10.21
N ALA A 43 4.65 7.93 -11.05
CA ALA A 43 3.32 7.31 -10.97
C ALA A 43 3.36 5.79 -11.10
N THR A 44 4.18 5.26 -12.01
CA THR A 44 4.36 3.81 -12.18
C THR A 44 5.00 3.15 -10.96
N GLN A 45 5.97 3.79 -10.30
CA GLN A 45 6.56 3.28 -9.07
C GLN A 45 5.61 3.38 -7.87
N VAL A 46 4.82 4.46 -7.76
CA VAL A 46 3.77 4.59 -6.75
C VAL A 46 2.73 3.48 -6.92
N TYR A 47 2.31 3.21 -8.16
CA TYR A 47 1.38 2.12 -8.46
C TYR A 47 1.94 0.74 -8.10
N GLN A 48 3.21 0.46 -8.41
CA GLN A 48 3.88 -0.77 -8.00
C GLN A 48 3.91 -0.91 -6.46
N ALA A 49 4.26 0.16 -5.75
CA ALA A 49 4.31 0.19 -4.30
C ALA A 49 2.94 -0.10 -3.66
N ASP A 50 1.87 0.51 -4.18
CA ASP A 50 0.49 0.27 -3.72
C ASP A 50 0.08 -1.20 -3.90
N ILE A 51 0.33 -1.78 -5.08
CA ILE A 51 0.03 -3.19 -5.35
C ILE A 51 0.77 -4.11 -4.38
N ILE A 52 2.08 -3.92 -4.22
CA ILE A 52 2.92 -4.76 -3.35
C ILE A 52 2.39 -4.69 -1.92
N ARG A 53 2.25 -3.48 -1.39
CA ARG A 53 1.77 -3.25 -0.02
C ARG A 53 0.39 -3.89 0.17
N HIS A 54 -0.55 -3.62 -0.71
CA HIS A 54 -1.92 -4.12 -0.59
C HIS A 54 -2.00 -5.66 -0.55
N HIS A 55 -1.27 -6.34 -1.45
CA HIS A 55 -1.33 -7.79 -1.52
C HIS A 55 -0.61 -8.44 -0.33
N ILE A 56 0.53 -7.88 0.10
CA ILE A 56 1.23 -8.39 1.28
C ILE A 56 0.40 -8.20 2.54
N GLU A 57 -0.16 -7.01 2.77
CA GLU A 57 -1.05 -6.75 3.90
C GLU A 57 -2.25 -7.71 3.90
N THR A 58 -2.90 -7.91 2.75
CA THR A 58 -4.01 -8.86 2.62
C THR A 58 -3.59 -10.29 2.95
N LEU A 59 -2.48 -10.77 2.37
CA LEU A 59 -2.00 -12.12 2.59
C LEU A 59 -1.59 -12.35 4.05
N ARG A 60 -1.01 -11.34 4.71
CA ARG A 60 -0.66 -11.37 6.13
C ARG A 60 -1.88 -11.29 7.04
N ARG A 61 -2.96 -10.60 6.65
CA ARG A 61 -4.22 -10.66 7.40
C ARG A 61 -4.87 -12.04 7.34
N LEU A 62 -4.67 -12.76 6.25
CA LEU A 62 -5.12 -14.15 6.06
C LEU A 62 -4.16 -15.19 6.66
N LYS A 63 -3.26 -14.78 7.56
CA LYS A 63 -2.25 -15.63 8.18
C LYS A 63 -2.88 -16.88 8.79
N TYR A 64 -2.36 -18.02 8.34
CA TYR A 64 -2.80 -19.39 8.63
C TYR A 64 -4.26 -19.72 8.27
N ARG A 65 -4.96 -18.82 7.56
CA ARG A 65 -6.40 -18.90 7.26
C ARG A 65 -6.76 -18.21 5.93
N PRO A 66 -6.42 -18.77 4.76
CA PRO A 66 -5.68 -20.01 4.51
C PRO A 66 -4.19 -19.79 4.19
N THR A 67 -3.66 -18.58 4.37
CA THR A 67 -2.34 -18.20 3.85
C THR A 67 -1.21 -18.58 4.80
N GLY A 68 -0.32 -19.49 4.38
CA GLY A 68 0.89 -19.84 5.13
C GLY A 68 2.12 -18.95 4.86
N GLY A 69 2.04 -18.06 3.86
CA GLY A 69 3.15 -17.19 3.45
C GLY A 69 3.00 -16.72 2.00
N PHE A 70 4.01 -15.99 1.50
CA PHE A 70 4.07 -15.51 0.12
C PHE A 70 5.51 -15.40 -0.39
N CYS A 71 5.69 -15.45 -1.70
CA CYS A 71 6.93 -15.14 -2.39
C CYS A 71 6.70 -13.97 -3.34
N MET A 72 7.42 -12.87 -3.16
CA MET A 72 7.28 -11.69 -4.01
C MET A 72 8.11 -11.86 -5.29
N PHE A 73 7.48 -11.63 -6.44
CA PHE A 73 8.16 -11.53 -7.73
C PHE A 73 8.17 -10.07 -8.20
N ALA A 74 9.31 -9.43 -8.47
CA ALA A 74 10.69 -9.91 -8.34
C ALA A 74 11.51 -9.00 -7.42
N PHE A 75 12.58 -9.54 -6.84
CA PHE A 75 13.42 -8.75 -5.94
C PHE A 75 14.32 -7.78 -6.69
N ASN A 76 15.09 -8.24 -7.68
CA ASN A 76 16.06 -7.42 -8.41
C ASN A 76 16.15 -7.77 -9.89
N ASP A 77 16.63 -6.82 -10.70
CA ASP A 77 16.99 -7.07 -12.10
C ASP A 77 18.44 -7.55 -12.27
N ALA A 78 18.68 -8.34 -13.32
CA ALA A 78 20.03 -8.76 -13.72
C ALA A 78 20.69 -7.80 -14.74
N MET A 79 19.89 -6.99 -15.42
CA MET A 79 20.31 -6.05 -16.48
C MET A 79 19.30 -4.89 -16.56
N PRO A 80 19.57 -3.79 -17.29
CA PRO A 80 18.61 -2.69 -17.41
C PRO A 80 17.27 -3.19 -17.96
N MET A 81 16.21 -3.13 -17.15
CA MET A 81 14.89 -3.68 -17.49
C MET A 81 13.76 -2.74 -17.02
N VAL A 82 12.65 -2.74 -17.74
CA VAL A 82 11.35 -2.27 -17.27
C VAL A 82 10.59 -3.48 -16.75
N SER A 83 10.84 -3.83 -15.48
CA SER A 83 10.33 -5.05 -14.84
C SER A 83 9.58 -4.76 -13.53
N TRP A 84 9.07 -5.84 -12.93
CA TRP A 84 8.44 -5.88 -11.61
C TRP A 84 9.43 -5.88 -10.44
N SER A 85 10.74 -5.75 -10.70
CA SER A 85 11.75 -5.72 -9.64
C SER A 85 11.53 -4.52 -8.70
N VAL A 86 11.87 -4.67 -7.43
CA VAL A 86 11.91 -3.54 -6.48
C VAL A 86 13.29 -2.89 -6.40
N LEU A 87 14.34 -3.60 -6.82
CA LEU A 87 15.70 -3.11 -7.01
C LEU A 87 16.05 -3.19 -8.49
N ASP A 88 16.60 -2.13 -9.06
CA ASP A 88 17.07 -2.20 -10.43
C ASP A 88 18.39 -3.01 -10.55
N HIS A 89 18.94 -3.04 -11.76
CA HIS A 89 20.18 -3.76 -12.08
C HIS A 89 21.42 -3.24 -11.35
N GLU A 90 21.43 -1.98 -10.91
CA GLU A 90 22.48 -1.36 -10.11
C GLU A 90 22.19 -1.47 -8.60
N ARG A 91 21.08 -2.12 -8.23
CA ARG A 91 20.55 -2.23 -6.86
C ARG A 91 20.05 -0.91 -6.29
N ALA A 92 19.72 0.06 -7.14
CA ALA A 92 19.02 1.24 -6.68
C ALA A 92 17.57 0.88 -6.31
N PRO A 93 17.09 1.30 -5.13
CA PRO A 93 15.72 1.02 -4.68
C PRO A 93 14.69 1.83 -5.46
N LYS A 94 13.65 1.14 -5.92
CA LYS A 94 12.38 1.75 -6.36
C LYS A 94 11.47 1.97 -5.14
N LEU A 95 10.41 2.76 -5.28
CA LEU A 95 9.42 2.96 -4.20
C LEU A 95 8.82 1.63 -3.69
N GLY A 96 8.69 0.64 -4.58
CA GLY A 96 8.25 -0.71 -4.21
C GLY A 96 9.15 -1.42 -3.20
N PHE A 97 10.44 -1.09 -3.11
CA PHE A 97 11.36 -1.68 -2.13
C PHE A 97 11.01 -1.25 -0.71
N THR A 98 10.77 0.04 -0.50
CA THR A 98 10.33 0.58 0.79
C THR A 98 8.96 0.02 1.17
N ALA A 99 8.02 -0.03 0.22
CA ALA A 99 6.70 -0.60 0.46
C ALA A 99 6.75 -2.08 0.85
N LEU A 100 7.60 -2.87 0.18
CA LEU A 100 7.87 -4.26 0.54
C LEU A 100 8.43 -4.36 1.97
N ALA A 101 9.47 -3.57 2.28
CA ALA A 101 10.12 -3.62 3.58
C ALA A 101 9.16 -3.27 4.72
N GLU A 102 8.34 -2.23 4.55
CA GLU A 102 7.37 -1.82 5.57
C GLU A 102 6.22 -2.83 5.71
N ALA A 103 5.69 -3.38 4.61
CA ALA A 103 4.66 -4.41 4.67
C ALA A 103 5.17 -5.75 5.27
N CYS A 104 6.49 -5.98 5.24
CA CYS A 104 7.16 -7.15 5.83
C CYS A 104 7.71 -6.91 7.25
N ARG A 105 7.40 -5.77 7.90
CA ARG A 105 7.82 -5.55 9.30
C ARG A 105 7.29 -6.66 10.21
N PRO A 106 8.05 -7.07 11.26
CA PRO A 106 7.61 -8.12 12.17
C PRO A 106 6.25 -7.85 12.82
N VAL A 107 5.88 -6.58 13.01
CA VAL A 107 4.57 -6.17 13.50
C VAL A 107 4.04 -5.09 12.57
N ILE A 108 2.81 -5.25 12.08
CA ILE A 108 2.10 -4.25 11.28
C ILE A 108 0.68 -4.05 11.81
N VAL A 109 0.19 -2.81 11.74
CA VAL A 109 -1.22 -2.46 11.94
C VAL A 109 -1.86 -2.21 10.58
N VAL A 110 -3.03 -2.78 10.32
CA VAL A 110 -3.66 -2.80 8.99
C VAL A 110 -5.18 -2.71 9.12
N ALA A 111 -5.84 -2.15 8.13
CA ALA A 111 -7.31 -2.19 8.01
C ALA A 111 -7.73 -3.10 6.85
N ASP A 112 -9.01 -3.45 6.79
CA ASP A 112 -9.61 -3.83 5.50
C ASP A 112 -9.35 -2.72 4.47
N ARG A 113 -9.13 -3.12 3.22
CA ARG A 113 -8.82 -2.15 2.17
C ARG A 113 -9.99 -1.17 2.01
N PRO A 114 -9.78 0.14 2.22
CA PRO A 114 -10.81 1.10 1.84
C PRO A 114 -11.00 1.06 0.32
N PRO A 115 -12.23 1.26 -0.18
CA PRO A 115 -12.44 1.43 -1.62
C PRO A 115 -11.66 2.66 -2.09
N ALA A 116 -11.19 2.67 -3.34
CA ALA A 116 -10.43 3.81 -3.87
C ALA A 116 -11.26 5.10 -3.92
N ARG A 117 -12.59 4.96 -4.05
CA ARG A 117 -13.57 6.04 -4.00
C ARG A 117 -14.77 5.59 -3.18
N VAL A 118 -15.36 6.53 -2.46
CA VAL A 118 -16.62 6.39 -1.73
C VAL A 118 -17.58 7.45 -2.22
N ARG A 119 -18.88 7.14 -2.25
CA ARG A 119 -19.88 8.14 -2.62
C ARG A 119 -20.07 9.16 -1.48
N PRO A 120 -20.38 10.41 -1.81
CA PRO A 120 -20.76 11.39 -0.80
C PRO A 120 -21.90 10.88 0.11
N GLY A 121 -21.70 10.92 1.43
CA GLY A 121 -22.66 10.41 2.41
C GLY A 121 -22.72 8.89 2.56
N GLU A 122 -21.86 8.13 1.87
CA GLU A 122 -21.75 6.68 2.02
C GLU A 122 -21.21 6.30 3.41
N ARG A 123 -21.79 5.25 4.01
CA ARG A 123 -21.26 4.66 5.24
C ARG A 123 -20.11 3.73 4.90
N VAL A 124 -18.94 4.00 5.48
CA VAL A 124 -17.73 3.21 5.35
C VAL A 124 -17.47 2.51 6.67
N SER A 125 -17.27 1.20 6.64
CA SER A 125 -16.83 0.41 7.79
C SER A 125 -15.72 -0.55 7.38
N MET A 126 -14.70 -0.67 8.23
CA MET A 126 -13.55 -1.55 8.02
C MET A 126 -13.02 -2.07 9.35
N ASP A 127 -12.63 -3.34 9.35
CA ASP A 127 -11.98 -3.96 10.51
C ASP A 127 -10.50 -3.60 10.55
N VAL A 128 -10.01 -3.27 11.74
CA VAL A 128 -8.61 -3.00 12.05
C VAL A 128 -7.99 -4.24 12.70
N HIS A 129 -6.82 -4.61 12.23
CA HIS A 129 -6.08 -5.78 12.67
C HIS A 129 -4.63 -5.42 12.98
N VAL A 130 -4.01 -6.22 13.83
CA VAL A 130 -2.56 -6.22 14.02
C VAL A 130 -2.05 -7.60 13.63
N VAL A 131 -1.07 -7.64 12.74
CA VAL A 131 -0.33 -8.87 12.44
C VAL A 131 0.98 -8.84 13.20
N SER A 132 1.23 -9.87 13.99
CA SER A 132 2.49 -10.09 14.70
C SER A 132 3.16 -11.35 14.19
N ASP A 133 4.44 -11.26 13.83
CA ASP A 133 5.33 -12.39 13.59
C ASP A 133 6.30 -12.60 14.78
N ARG A 134 6.05 -11.91 15.91
CA ARG A 134 6.80 -12.11 17.15
C ARG A 134 6.42 -13.46 17.77
N ARG A 135 7.34 -14.02 18.54
CA ARG A 135 7.14 -15.28 19.28
C ARG A 135 6.42 -15.11 20.62
N GLU A 136 6.32 -13.87 21.08
CA GLU A 136 5.72 -13.50 22.36
C GLU A 136 4.57 -12.54 22.08
N ASP A 137 3.57 -12.58 22.96
CA ASP A 137 2.41 -11.69 22.89
C ASP A 137 2.87 -10.25 23.14
N LEU A 138 2.21 -9.30 22.46
CA LEU A 138 2.34 -7.88 22.80
C LEU A 138 1.28 -7.57 23.86
N ILE A 139 1.73 -7.34 25.10
CA ILE A 139 0.85 -7.12 26.25
C ILE A 139 0.49 -5.64 26.36
N ASP A 140 -0.77 -5.34 26.70
CA ASP A 140 -1.29 -3.98 26.89
C ASP A 140 -1.04 -3.06 25.68
N ALA A 141 -1.21 -3.61 24.47
CA ALA A 141 -1.01 -2.85 23.25
C ALA A 141 -2.12 -1.82 23.04
N ILE A 142 -1.75 -0.63 22.59
CA ILE A 142 -2.67 0.46 22.26
C ILE A 142 -2.71 0.63 20.75
N VAL A 143 -3.91 0.54 20.17
CA VAL A 143 -4.14 0.81 18.75
C VAL A 143 -5.03 2.03 18.61
N THR A 144 -4.57 3.00 17.83
CA THR A 144 -5.31 4.21 17.49
C THR A 144 -5.57 4.26 16.00
N ALA A 145 -6.81 4.52 15.61
CA ALA A 145 -7.18 4.84 14.24
C ALA A 145 -7.69 6.29 14.19
N ARG A 146 -7.17 7.09 13.28
CA ARG A 146 -7.57 8.49 13.06
C ARG A 146 -8.02 8.65 11.61
N VAL A 147 -9.26 9.08 11.42
CA VAL A 147 -9.85 9.35 10.10
C VAL A 147 -10.00 10.85 9.98
N GLU A 148 -9.24 11.43 9.06
CA GLU A 148 -9.25 12.85 8.73
C GLU A 148 -10.04 13.06 7.44
N MET A 149 -11.02 13.97 7.51
CA MET A 149 -11.95 14.31 6.44
C MET A 149 -12.02 15.83 6.30
N LEU A 150 -12.60 16.30 5.20
CA LEU A 150 -12.82 17.74 5.01
C LEU A 150 -13.70 18.31 6.16
N HIS A 151 -13.08 19.12 7.03
CA HIS A 151 -13.69 19.74 8.21
C HIS A 151 -14.16 18.80 9.34
N ASP A 152 -13.76 17.52 9.34
CA ASP A 152 -14.11 16.57 10.41
C ASP A 152 -12.94 15.62 10.69
N GLU A 153 -12.79 15.21 11.94
CA GLU A 153 -11.81 14.21 12.36
C GLU A 153 -12.46 13.25 13.36
N LYS A 154 -12.22 11.95 13.17
CA LYS A 154 -12.69 10.91 14.07
C LYS A 154 -11.54 10.05 14.54
N THR A 155 -11.55 9.70 15.82
CA THR A 155 -10.53 8.86 16.42
C THR A 155 -11.15 7.69 17.17
N TRP A 156 -10.59 6.51 16.99
CA TRP A 156 -10.88 5.30 17.74
C TRP A 156 -9.61 4.87 18.46
N LYS A 157 -9.79 4.32 19.66
CA LYS A 157 -8.70 3.78 20.47
C LYS A 157 -9.13 2.45 21.07
N TRP A 158 -8.28 1.45 20.94
CA TRP A 158 -8.44 0.13 21.55
C TRP A 158 -7.21 -0.22 22.36
N GLU A 159 -7.41 -1.02 23.40
CA GLU A 159 -6.38 -1.50 24.29
C GLU A 159 -6.59 -3.00 24.52
N GLY A 160 -5.50 -3.77 24.49
CA GLY A 160 -5.51 -5.19 24.78
C GLY A 160 -4.32 -5.92 24.18
N ASP A 161 -4.26 -7.22 24.44
CA ASP A 161 -3.13 -8.04 24.02
C ASP A 161 -3.21 -8.42 22.54
N ILE A 162 -2.06 -8.47 21.87
CA ILE A 162 -1.92 -9.02 20.51
C ILE A 162 -1.19 -10.34 20.60
N ALA A 163 -1.85 -11.42 20.18
CA ALA A 163 -1.27 -12.76 20.19
C ALA A 163 0.00 -12.87 19.36
N ALA A 164 0.96 -13.65 19.85
CA ALA A 164 2.16 -14.07 19.16
C ALA A 164 1.84 -14.81 17.86
N ASP A 165 2.62 -14.55 16.82
CA ASP A 165 2.54 -15.21 15.53
C ASP A 165 1.13 -15.28 14.90
N ASP A 166 0.25 -14.32 15.17
CA ASP A 166 -1.14 -14.32 14.67
C ASP A 166 -1.55 -12.98 14.02
N CYS A 167 -2.72 -12.99 13.38
CA CYS A 167 -3.46 -11.80 12.96
C CYS A 167 -4.61 -11.58 13.94
N THR A 168 -4.47 -10.60 14.83
CA THR A 168 -5.48 -10.25 15.84
C THR A 168 -6.39 -9.15 15.29
N ARG A 169 -7.70 -9.40 15.22
CA ARG A 169 -8.70 -8.36 14.96
C ARG A 169 -8.87 -7.50 16.21
N VAL A 170 -8.59 -6.21 16.08
CA VAL A 170 -8.57 -5.25 17.19
C VAL A 170 -9.93 -4.56 17.35
N GLY A 171 -10.57 -4.19 16.25
CA GLY A 171 -11.82 -3.44 16.27
C GLY A 171 -12.30 -3.09 14.87
N ALA A 172 -13.25 -2.17 14.78
CA ALA A 172 -13.74 -1.64 13.51
C ALA A 172 -13.86 -0.12 13.61
N ILE A 173 -13.51 0.58 12.53
CA ILE A 173 -13.90 1.98 12.35
C ILE A 173 -15.17 2.05 11.51
N ASP A 174 -15.98 3.06 11.77
CA ASP A 174 -17.23 3.33 11.03
C ASP A 174 -17.44 4.84 10.94
N PHE A 175 -17.57 5.35 9.71
CA PHE A 175 -17.82 6.76 9.47
C PHE A 175 -18.69 6.97 8.23
N ILE A 176 -19.20 8.19 8.09
CA ILE A 176 -19.94 8.63 6.90
C ILE A 176 -19.00 9.50 6.08
N ALA A 177 -18.83 9.17 4.81
CA ALA A 177 -18.03 9.96 3.88
C ALA A 177 -18.60 11.39 3.78
N PRO A 178 -17.75 12.43 3.69
CA PRO A 178 -18.22 13.81 3.54
C PRO A 178 -19.10 13.97 2.30
N PHE A 179 -20.10 14.85 2.40
CA PHE A 179 -20.93 15.20 1.24
C PHE A 179 -20.17 16.04 0.20
N ALA A 180 -19.04 16.62 0.59
CA ALA A 180 -18.13 17.33 -0.30
C ALA A 180 -17.10 16.38 -0.89
N GLU A 181 -16.66 16.68 -2.12
CA GLU A 181 -15.55 15.96 -2.73
C GLU A 181 -14.24 16.27 -2.00
N GLY A 182 -13.40 15.26 -1.81
CA GLY A 182 -12.14 15.42 -1.10
C GLY A 182 -11.49 14.11 -0.72
N GLU A 183 -10.21 14.19 -0.36
CA GLU A 183 -9.48 13.06 0.21
C GLU A 183 -9.94 12.80 1.65
N ILE A 184 -9.95 11.51 2.01
CA ILE A 184 -10.14 10.99 3.36
C ILE A 184 -8.88 10.20 3.69
N THR A 185 -8.19 10.61 4.74
CA THR A 185 -6.97 9.95 5.22
C THR A 185 -7.29 9.10 6.44
N ILE A 186 -6.78 7.87 6.47
CA ILE A 186 -6.94 6.93 7.57
C ILE A 186 -5.55 6.59 8.08
N ASP A 187 -5.20 7.12 9.25
CA ASP A 187 -3.96 6.83 9.96
C ASP A 187 -4.21 5.76 11.03
N LEU A 188 -3.36 4.74 11.06
CA LEU A 188 -3.33 3.71 12.09
C LEU A 188 -2.00 3.76 12.83
N THR A 189 -2.04 3.62 14.14
CA THR A 189 -0.86 3.52 15.00
C THR A 189 -1.08 2.41 16.02
N LEU A 190 -0.08 1.55 16.19
CA LEU A 190 0.07 0.60 17.28
C LEU A 190 1.25 1.06 18.15
N GLU A 191 1.06 1.07 19.47
CA GLU A 191 2.10 1.31 20.47
C GLU A 191 2.04 0.20 21.53
N CYS A 192 3.16 -0.48 21.79
CA CYS A 192 3.29 -1.47 22.86
C CYS A 192 4.76 -1.52 23.30
N GLY A 193 5.08 -0.91 24.44
CA GLY A 193 6.46 -0.79 24.91
C GLY A 193 7.35 -0.07 23.90
N ASP A 194 8.35 -0.77 23.35
CA ASP A 194 9.27 -0.28 22.31
C ASP A 194 8.78 -0.57 20.87
N VAL A 195 7.68 -1.30 20.71
CA VAL A 195 7.08 -1.61 19.41
C VAL A 195 6.13 -0.50 19.00
N VAL A 196 6.48 0.20 17.92
CA VAL A 196 5.60 1.14 17.23
C VAL A 196 5.43 0.68 15.79
N ALA A 197 4.19 0.57 15.34
CA ALA A 197 3.86 0.33 13.94
C ALA A 197 2.82 1.35 13.47
N THR A 198 2.99 1.88 12.26
CA THR A 198 2.05 2.84 11.69
C THR A 198 1.61 2.40 10.30
N ASN A 199 0.44 2.85 9.89
CA ASN A 199 -0.05 2.63 8.54
C ASN A 199 -0.98 3.75 8.08
N ARG A 200 -0.98 4.07 6.79
CA ARG A 200 -1.81 5.14 6.23
C ARG A 200 -2.51 4.69 4.96
N TYR A 201 -3.82 4.89 4.90
CA TYR A 201 -4.62 4.71 3.69
C TYR A 201 -5.25 6.03 3.28
N THR A 202 -5.52 6.16 1.98
CA THR A 202 -6.32 7.26 1.43
C THR A 202 -7.48 6.70 0.62
N THR A 203 -8.61 7.39 0.68
CA THR A 203 -9.75 7.21 -0.21
C THR A 203 -10.29 8.58 -0.58
N HIS A 204 -11.12 8.68 -1.62
CA HIS A 204 -11.72 9.94 -2.03
C HIS A 204 -13.24 9.87 -1.97
N SER A 205 -13.84 10.86 -1.32
CA SER A 205 -15.26 11.16 -1.55
C SER A 205 -15.36 11.82 -2.92
N ALA A 206 -16.06 11.17 -3.84
CA ALA A 206 -16.26 11.66 -5.22
C ALA A 206 -17.53 11.03 -5.80
N ASN A 207 -18.19 11.75 -6.70
CA ASN A 207 -19.37 11.27 -7.42
C ASN A 207 -19.06 10.14 -8.41
#